data_AF-A0A544XHE8-F1
#
_entry.id   AF-A0A544XHE8-F1
#
_cell.length_a   1.000
_cell.length_b   1.000
_cell.length_c   1.000
_cell.angle_alpha   90.00
_cell.angle_beta   90.00
_cell.angle_gamma   90.00
#
_symmetry.space_group_name_H-M   'P 1'
#
loop_
_entity.id
_entity.type
_entity.pdbx_description
1 polymer ?
#
loop_
_entity_poly.entity_id
_entity_poly.type
_entity_poly.pdbx_seq_one_letter_code
_entity_poly.pdbx_strand_id
1 'polypeptide(L)'
;MPGLIAAALDDVRDMDARTTRAYELAREQGWSALSRAPGVPGLTLDRPPSVRLDWEATGQSGNQGKRDAETLAAALAAKNPEEARTALLGLPESLQRHLADEDYQAAFWAGAGPLALRAARALYERTGSALFSAESVSVLRALGASLAAAGQMRVGTGKDRRPLLPDATRAALTANSDPWSVGMLVKYGPEGRSWDSRFLADLTRAMLDARAAGKTIWPPARGPLETDADASRHQRLMAEYDAVGTVLQRAAENGMAARHVLGDQTTGLKYARMLVSDSWHTPGYDPGPFLSSYVHPGGVLPPIGQVDLSAPTAAFLKAAVSAERGTSADAKESAWSVVHIVQATAEFSKLHPGTHLPEEIRGSLLYVAGRYLPDFAQSVNHNFASGALQQGNKSTNPWVPINKLDELEGFFTQALQKPEEFGAFKGLMASRVSVAVAAT
;
A
#
# COMPACT_ATOMS: atom_id res chain seq x y z
N MET A 1 -21.91 -4.70 -30.60
CA MET A 1 -22.30 -5.59 -29.47
C MET A 1 -21.67 -5.22 -28.12
N PRO A 2 -20.46 -4.64 -28.00
CA PRO A 2 -19.90 -4.23 -26.69
C PRO A 2 -20.67 -3.12 -25.96
N GLY A 3 -21.24 -2.14 -26.70
CA GLY A 3 -21.91 -0.97 -26.10
C GLY A 3 -23.25 -1.25 -25.42
N LEU A 4 -23.97 -2.30 -25.84
CA LEU A 4 -25.25 -2.69 -25.24
C LEU A 4 -25.09 -3.34 -23.85
N ILE A 5 -23.96 -4.03 -23.63
CA ILE A 5 -23.65 -4.68 -22.36
C ILE A 5 -23.18 -3.64 -21.33
N ALA A 6 -22.44 -2.61 -21.77
CA ALA A 6 -22.04 -1.50 -20.92
C ALA A 6 -23.25 -0.66 -20.47
N ALA A 7 -24.17 -0.33 -21.38
CA ALA A 7 -25.40 0.38 -21.05
C ALA A 7 -26.31 -0.43 -20.09
N ALA A 8 -26.44 -1.74 -20.30
CA ALA A 8 -27.23 -2.60 -19.42
C ALA A 8 -26.62 -2.76 -18.01
N LEU A 9 -25.29 -2.72 -17.88
CA LEU A 9 -24.59 -2.74 -16.58
C LEU A 9 -24.70 -1.39 -15.85
N ASP A 10 -24.74 -0.29 -16.59
CA ASP A 10 -25.00 1.06 -16.07
C ASP A 10 -26.47 1.17 -15.58
N ASP A 11 -27.41 0.63 -16.35
CA ASP A 11 -28.83 0.58 -16.00
C ASP A 11 -29.11 -0.11 -14.66
N VAL A 12 -28.45 -1.24 -14.36
CA VAL A 12 -28.65 -1.95 -13.08
C VAL A 12 -28.12 -1.14 -11.89
N ARG A 13 -27.02 -0.38 -12.07
CA ARG A 13 -26.46 0.50 -11.02
C ARG A 13 -27.33 1.73 -10.78
N ASP A 14 -28.00 2.21 -11.83
CA ASP A 14 -28.88 3.38 -11.75
C ASP A 14 -30.26 3.03 -11.15
N MET A 15 -30.74 1.78 -11.23
CA MET A 15 -32.06 1.40 -10.68
C MET A 15 -32.21 1.62 -9.16
N ASP A 16 -31.17 1.35 -8.35
CA ASP A 16 -31.19 1.62 -6.90
C ASP A 16 -31.18 3.14 -6.61
N ALA A 17 -30.40 3.90 -7.39
CA ALA A 17 -30.33 5.36 -7.30
C ALA A 17 -31.66 6.01 -7.70
N ARG A 18 -32.27 5.54 -8.79
CA ARG A 18 -33.61 5.93 -9.28
C ARG A 18 -34.69 5.63 -8.24
N THR A 19 -34.63 4.48 -7.58
CA THR A 19 -35.58 4.11 -6.51
C THR A 19 -35.46 5.06 -5.33
N THR A 20 -34.24 5.38 -4.91
CA THR A 20 -34.00 6.32 -3.81
C THR A 20 -34.42 7.75 -4.18
N ARG A 21 -34.14 8.20 -5.42
CA ARG A 21 -34.58 9.51 -5.91
C ARG A 21 -36.10 9.59 -6.02
N ALA A 22 -36.77 8.49 -6.36
CA ALA A 22 -38.21 8.44 -6.36
C ALA A 22 -38.78 8.74 -4.96
N TYR A 23 -38.18 8.15 -3.92
CA TYR A 23 -38.56 8.41 -2.54
C TYR A 23 -38.23 9.83 -2.07
N GLU A 24 -37.11 10.42 -2.52
CA GLU A 24 -36.76 11.80 -2.21
C GLU A 24 -37.70 12.81 -2.88
N LEU A 25 -37.95 12.66 -4.19
CA LEU A 25 -38.91 13.49 -4.92
C LEU A 25 -40.31 13.37 -4.33
N ALA A 26 -40.69 12.17 -3.89
CA ALA A 26 -41.95 11.96 -3.19
C ALA A 26 -41.98 12.75 -1.88
N ARG A 27 -40.89 12.74 -1.08
CA ARG A 27 -40.77 13.54 0.14
C ARG A 27 -40.77 15.05 -0.11
N GLU A 28 -40.09 15.52 -1.16
CA GLU A 28 -40.12 16.92 -1.61
C GLU A 28 -41.55 17.34 -2.00
N GLN A 29 -42.35 16.41 -2.52
CA GLN A 29 -43.78 16.59 -2.80
C GLN A 29 -44.69 16.39 -1.57
N GLY A 30 -44.12 16.30 -0.37
CA GLY A 30 -44.85 16.21 0.90
C GLY A 30 -45.26 14.80 1.32
N TRP A 31 -44.78 13.74 0.65
CA TRP A 31 -45.07 12.36 1.02
C TRP A 31 -44.18 11.88 2.18
N SER A 32 -44.78 11.22 3.17
CA SER A 32 -44.06 10.50 4.23
C SER A 32 -44.61 9.09 4.38
N ALA A 33 -43.71 8.13 4.55
CA ALA A 33 -44.06 6.72 4.81
C ALA A 33 -44.79 6.52 6.16
N LEU A 34 -44.80 7.55 7.02
CA LEU A 34 -45.37 7.54 8.36
C LEU A 34 -46.61 8.44 8.50
N SER A 35 -46.99 9.21 7.48
CA SER A 35 -48.22 10.02 7.51
C SER A 35 -49.45 9.16 7.23
N ARG A 36 -50.53 9.45 7.98
CA ARG A 36 -51.83 8.81 7.86
C ARG A 36 -52.68 9.61 6.88
N ALA A 37 -53.26 8.95 5.88
CA ALA A 37 -54.22 9.56 4.96
C ALA A 37 -55.36 10.25 5.75
N PRO A 38 -55.72 11.51 5.49
CA PRO A 38 -56.82 12.16 6.18
C PRO A 38 -58.15 11.50 5.78
N GLY A 39 -58.90 10.97 6.76
CA GLY A 39 -60.31 10.63 6.59
C GLY A 39 -60.69 9.14 6.42
N VAL A 40 -59.76 8.19 6.60
CA VAL A 40 -60.08 6.74 6.51
C VAL A 40 -59.72 6.00 7.81
N PRO A 41 -60.64 5.27 8.47
CA PRO A 41 -60.31 4.42 9.60
C PRO A 41 -59.61 3.15 9.13
N GLY A 42 -58.27 3.11 9.24
CA GLY A 42 -57.44 1.93 8.93
C GLY A 42 -55.95 2.28 8.82
N LEU A 43 -55.06 1.27 8.90
CA LEU A 43 -53.64 1.41 8.56
C LEU A 43 -53.50 1.42 7.02
N THR A 44 -53.97 2.49 6.37
CA THR A 44 -53.68 2.74 4.97
C THR A 44 -52.42 3.60 4.90
N LEU A 45 -51.30 2.98 4.55
CA LEU A 45 -50.08 3.68 4.18
C LEU A 45 -50.39 4.53 2.95
N ASP A 46 -50.11 5.84 3.01
CA ASP A 46 -50.30 6.72 1.85
C ASP A 46 -49.49 6.18 0.67
N ARG A 47 -50.17 5.93 -0.46
CA ARG A 47 -49.48 5.53 -1.70
C ARG A 47 -48.54 6.65 -2.12
N PRO A 48 -47.27 6.35 -2.44
CA PRO A 48 -46.34 7.37 -2.89
C PRO A 48 -46.86 8.05 -4.18
N PRO A 49 -46.67 9.37 -4.33
CA PRO A 49 -47.04 10.09 -5.54
C PRO A 49 -46.23 9.58 -6.73
N SER A 50 -46.81 9.68 -7.93
CA SER A 50 -46.10 9.38 -9.16
C SER A 50 -45.09 10.49 -9.45
N VAL A 51 -43.81 10.16 -9.34
CA VAL A 51 -42.70 11.07 -9.60
C VAL A 51 -42.11 10.77 -10.98
N ARG A 52 -41.85 11.82 -11.76
CA ARG A 52 -41.25 11.69 -13.09
C ARG A 52 -39.73 11.62 -12.92
N LEU A 53 -39.17 10.44 -13.17
CA LEU A 53 -37.73 10.24 -13.21
C LEU A 53 -37.26 10.47 -14.65
N ASP A 54 -36.20 11.27 -14.81
CA ASP A 54 -35.50 11.39 -16.08
C ASP A 54 -34.63 10.15 -16.28
N TRP A 55 -34.99 9.33 -17.27
CA TRP A 55 -34.35 8.05 -17.56
C TRP A 55 -33.03 8.20 -18.32
N GLU A 56 -32.72 9.39 -18.85
CA GLU A 56 -31.47 9.67 -19.59
C GLU A 56 -30.42 10.40 -18.73
N ALA A 57 -30.75 10.74 -17.48
CA ALA A 57 -29.86 11.47 -16.58
C ALA A 57 -28.78 10.56 -15.95
N THR A 58 -27.78 10.16 -16.72
CA THR A 58 -26.50 9.67 -16.17
C THR A 58 -25.81 10.85 -15.46
N GLY A 59 -25.76 10.85 -14.12
CA GLY A 59 -25.15 11.95 -13.36
C GLY A 59 -25.49 12.07 -11.86
N GLN A 60 -26.23 11.13 -11.28
CA GLN A 60 -26.57 11.17 -9.84
C GLN A 60 -25.69 10.28 -8.95
N SER A 61 -24.80 9.46 -9.51
CA SER A 61 -23.86 8.65 -8.73
C SER A 61 -22.95 9.53 -7.87
N GLY A 62 -22.63 10.75 -8.32
CA GLY A 62 -21.97 11.77 -7.52
C GLY A 62 -22.76 12.22 -6.28
N ASN A 63 -24.09 12.28 -6.34
CA ASN A 63 -24.93 12.55 -5.16
C ASN A 63 -24.92 11.38 -4.19
N GLN A 64 -24.93 10.14 -4.69
CA GLN A 64 -24.71 8.96 -3.85
C GLN A 64 -23.32 9.00 -3.20
N GLY A 65 -22.27 9.32 -3.94
CA GLY A 65 -20.91 9.47 -3.41
C GLY A 65 -20.83 10.52 -2.29
N LYS A 66 -21.53 11.64 -2.42
CA LYS A 66 -21.67 12.64 -1.33
C LYS A 66 -22.40 12.07 -0.12
N ARG A 67 -23.54 11.41 -0.30
CA ARG A 67 -24.32 10.80 0.79
C ARG A 67 -23.53 9.71 1.52
N ASP A 68 -22.77 8.90 0.80
CA ASP A 68 -21.92 7.86 1.38
C ASP A 68 -20.72 8.47 2.11
N ALA A 69 -20.17 9.57 1.61
CA ALA A 69 -19.15 10.34 2.31
C ALA A 69 -19.68 10.94 3.62
N GLU A 70 -20.89 11.52 3.61
CA GLU A 70 -21.59 12.01 4.81
C GLU A 70 -21.92 10.88 5.78
N THR A 71 -22.33 9.72 5.26
CA THR A 71 -22.61 8.51 6.06
C THR A 71 -21.35 8.03 6.77
N LEU A 72 -20.21 7.99 6.06
CA LEU A 72 -18.93 7.68 6.68
C LEU A 72 -18.56 8.71 7.74
N ALA A 73 -18.70 10.01 7.44
CA ALA A 73 -18.39 11.08 8.40
C ALA A 73 -19.24 10.97 9.67
N ALA A 74 -20.56 10.77 9.53
CA ALA A 74 -21.48 10.58 10.64
C ALA A 74 -21.14 9.32 11.45
N ALA A 75 -20.83 8.21 10.77
CA ALA A 75 -20.47 6.97 11.42
C ALA A 75 -19.16 7.07 12.22
N LEU A 76 -18.16 7.79 11.72
CA LEU A 76 -16.91 7.99 12.43
C LEU A 76 -17.04 8.99 13.59
N ALA A 77 -18.04 9.88 13.55
CA ALA A 77 -18.33 10.86 14.61
C ALA A 77 -19.30 10.34 15.69
N ALA A 78 -20.03 9.24 15.44
CA ALA A 78 -21.05 8.76 16.37
C ALA A 78 -20.43 8.24 17.68
N LYS A 79 -21.03 8.63 18.81
CA LYS A 79 -20.62 8.17 20.15
C LYS A 79 -21.16 6.77 20.48
N ASN A 80 -22.27 6.39 19.87
CA ASN A 80 -22.90 5.09 20.07
C ASN A 80 -22.33 4.06 19.06
N PRO A 81 -21.71 2.97 19.53
CA PRO A 81 -21.16 1.93 18.66
C PRO A 81 -22.19 1.31 17.72
N GLU A 82 -23.43 1.10 18.16
CA GLU A 82 -24.48 0.46 17.37
C GLU A 82 -25.03 1.39 16.28
N GLU A 83 -25.25 2.67 16.57
CA GLU A 83 -25.70 3.64 15.55
C GLU A 83 -24.72 3.73 14.38
N ALA A 84 -23.43 3.79 14.69
CA ALA A 84 -22.45 3.84 13.63
C ALA A 84 -22.12 2.48 13.02
N ARG A 85 -22.43 1.36 13.70
CA ARG A 85 -22.46 0.05 13.05
C ARG A 85 -23.56 0.05 11.98
N THR A 86 -24.78 0.47 12.32
CA THR A 86 -25.90 0.57 11.39
C THR A 86 -25.59 1.48 10.21
N ALA A 87 -24.99 2.65 10.45
CA ALA A 87 -24.58 3.56 9.38
C ALA A 87 -23.55 2.95 8.41
N LEU A 88 -22.67 2.07 8.89
CA LEU A 88 -21.63 1.45 8.08
C LEU A 88 -22.06 0.16 7.36
N LEU A 89 -23.26 -0.39 7.61
CA LEU A 89 -23.67 -1.67 7.02
C LEU A 89 -23.77 -1.64 5.49
N GLY A 90 -24.30 -0.55 4.92
CA GLY A 90 -24.49 -0.42 3.47
C GLY A 90 -23.29 0.16 2.71
N LEU A 91 -22.36 0.81 3.42
CA LEU A 91 -21.25 1.53 2.79
C LEU A 91 -20.31 0.60 2.00
N PRO A 92 -19.89 -0.59 2.50
CA PRO A 92 -19.00 -1.48 1.75
C PRO A 92 -19.59 -1.91 0.40
N GLU A 93 -20.88 -2.23 0.39
CA GLU A 93 -21.57 -2.67 -0.82
C GLU A 93 -21.70 -1.54 -1.83
N SER A 94 -22.07 -0.33 -1.38
CA SER A 94 -22.13 0.85 -2.24
C SER A 94 -20.77 1.15 -2.89
N LEU A 95 -19.70 1.23 -2.09
CA LEU A 95 -18.34 1.45 -2.59
C LEU A 95 -17.91 0.40 -3.62
N GLN A 96 -18.23 -0.87 -3.39
CA GLN A 96 -17.89 -1.97 -4.28
C GLN A 96 -18.63 -1.88 -5.63
N ARG A 97 -19.91 -1.50 -5.63
CA ARG A 97 -20.69 -1.33 -6.86
C ARG A 97 -20.19 -0.18 -7.72
N HIS A 98 -19.62 0.85 -7.10
CA HIS A 98 -19.16 2.07 -7.76
C HIS A 98 -17.64 2.16 -7.97
N LEU A 99 -16.89 1.05 -7.88
CA LEU A 99 -15.43 1.08 -8.09
C LEU A 99 -14.99 1.63 -9.45
N ALA A 100 -15.82 1.48 -10.50
CA ALA A 100 -15.51 1.94 -11.85
C ALA A 100 -16.22 3.26 -12.23
N ASP A 101 -16.91 3.89 -11.29
CA ASP A 101 -17.77 5.06 -11.52
C ASP A 101 -17.03 6.36 -11.14
N GLU A 102 -16.56 7.10 -12.15
CA GLU A 102 -15.74 8.29 -11.93
C GLU A 102 -16.49 9.39 -11.16
N ASP A 103 -17.77 9.62 -11.44
CA ASP A 103 -18.56 10.67 -10.79
C ASP A 103 -18.82 10.34 -9.32
N TYR A 104 -19.12 9.08 -9.01
CA TYR A 104 -19.23 8.60 -7.64
C TYR A 104 -17.91 8.75 -6.90
N GLN A 105 -16.81 8.22 -7.45
CA GLN A 105 -15.50 8.23 -6.78
C GLN A 105 -15.03 9.67 -6.55
N ALA A 106 -15.21 10.56 -7.53
CA ALA A 106 -14.82 11.96 -7.40
C ALA A 106 -15.58 12.63 -6.25
N ALA A 107 -16.89 12.43 -6.17
CA ALA A 107 -17.72 13.01 -5.13
C ALA A 107 -17.44 12.43 -3.75
N PHE A 108 -17.29 11.11 -3.64
CA PHE A 108 -16.97 10.43 -2.39
C PHE A 108 -15.63 10.89 -1.83
N TRP A 109 -14.55 10.86 -2.64
CA TRP A 109 -13.21 11.26 -2.19
C TRP A 109 -13.07 12.76 -1.96
N ALA A 110 -13.90 13.61 -2.60
CA ALA A 110 -13.99 15.02 -2.28
C ALA A 110 -14.64 15.27 -0.90
N GLY A 111 -15.69 14.53 -0.55
CA GLY A 111 -16.40 14.68 0.73
C GLY A 111 -15.71 14.00 1.91
N ALA A 112 -15.18 12.78 1.71
CA ALA A 112 -14.68 11.93 2.78
C ALA A 112 -13.17 11.72 2.79
N GLY A 113 -12.40 12.21 1.80
CA GLY A 113 -11.01 11.81 1.59
C GLY A 113 -10.13 11.78 2.85
N PRO A 114 -9.93 12.90 3.56
CA PRO A 114 -9.15 12.91 4.80
C PRO A 114 -9.69 11.98 5.91
N LEU A 115 -11.01 11.80 5.99
CA LEU A 115 -11.66 10.93 6.98
C LEU A 115 -11.49 9.45 6.64
N ALA A 116 -11.69 9.09 5.36
CA ALA A 116 -11.49 7.74 4.85
C ALA A 116 -10.06 7.25 5.11
N LEU A 117 -9.05 8.13 4.93
CA LEU A 117 -7.65 7.82 5.24
C LEU A 117 -7.35 7.62 6.73
N ARG A 118 -8.27 7.99 7.63
CA ARG A 118 -8.18 7.78 9.09
C ARG A 118 -9.15 6.73 9.61
N ALA A 119 -9.90 6.07 8.72
CA ALA A 119 -10.98 5.15 9.09
C ALA A 119 -10.49 3.99 9.94
N ALA A 120 -9.29 3.46 9.69
CA ALA A 120 -8.74 2.35 10.47
C ALA A 120 -8.53 2.71 11.95
N ARG A 121 -7.99 3.90 12.27
CA ARG A 121 -7.86 4.37 13.66
C ARG A 121 -9.20 4.55 14.33
N ALA A 122 -10.13 5.21 13.65
CA ALA A 122 -11.46 5.44 14.19
C ALA A 122 -12.25 4.13 14.40
N LEU A 123 -12.09 3.14 13.51
CA LEU A 123 -12.67 1.81 13.69
C LEU A 123 -11.96 1.01 14.78
N TYR A 124 -10.63 1.16 14.90
CA TYR A 124 -9.85 0.55 15.97
C TYR A 124 -10.33 1.07 17.32
N GLU A 125 -10.44 2.38 17.53
CA GLU A 125 -10.85 2.96 18.82
C GLU A 125 -12.26 2.53 19.29
N ARG A 126 -13.05 1.91 18.41
CA ARG A 126 -14.44 1.50 18.68
C ARG A 126 -14.63 0.01 18.96
N THR A 127 -13.68 -0.85 18.62
CA THR A 127 -13.80 -2.30 18.84
C THR A 127 -13.40 -2.71 20.27
N GLY A 128 -13.96 -3.82 20.77
CA GLY A 128 -13.68 -4.38 22.11
C GLY A 128 -12.31 -5.06 22.23
N SER A 129 -12.22 -6.30 22.70
CA SER A 129 -10.92 -7.00 22.87
C SER A 129 -10.25 -7.46 21.55
N ALA A 130 -10.99 -7.45 20.43
CA ALA A 130 -10.48 -7.77 19.09
C ALA A 130 -10.03 -6.50 18.34
N LEU A 131 -8.94 -6.60 17.56
CA LEU A 131 -8.33 -5.45 16.88
C LEU A 131 -9.29 -4.81 15.86
N PHE A 132 -9.86 -5.61 14.98
CA PHE A 132 -10.96 -5.24 14.08
C PHE A 132 -12.06 -6.30 14.12
N SER A 133 -13.32 -5.86 14.05
CA SER A 133 -14.46 -6.74 13.79
C SER A 133 -14.51 -7.14 12.31
N ALA A 134 -15.27 -8.20 11.97
CA ALA A 134 -15.46 -8.59 10.57
C ALA A 134 -16.09 -7.45 9.74
N GLU A 135 -17.00 -6.70 10.36
CA GLU A 135 -17.65 -5.52 9.81
C GLU A 135 -16.63 -4.40 9.54
N SER A 136 -15.76 -4.09 10.51
CA SER A 136 -14.68 -3.10 10.32
C SER A 136 -13.75 -3.51 9.18
N VAL A 137 -13.39 -4.79 9.08
CA VAL A 137 -12.57 -5.30 7.98
C VAL A 137 -13.29 -5.16 6.63
N SER A 138 -14.61 -5.38 6.57
CA SER A 138 -15.39 -5.18 5.35
C SER A 138 -15.35 -3.72 4.87
N VAL A 139 -15.50 -2.76 5.79
CA VAL A 139 -15.38 -1.33 5.51
C VAL A 139 -13.97 -0.98 5.03
N LEU A 140 -12.92 -1.43 5.73
CA LEU A 140 -11.53 -1.16 5.33
C LEU A 140 -11.19 -1.75 3.96
N ARG A 141 -11.69 -2.96 3.65
CA ARG A 141 -11.54 -3.58 2.34
C ARG A 141 -12.19 -2.75 1.24
N ALA A 142 -13.43 -2.30 1.45
CA ALA A 142 -14.15 -1.49 0.47
C ALA A 142 -13.50 -0.12 0.26
N LEU A 143 -13.06 0.55 1.34
CA LEU A 143 -12.30 1.80 1.26
C LEU A 143 -10.95 1.61 0.56
N GLY A 144 -10.23 0.52 0.84
CA GLY A 144 -8.98 0.19 0.16
C GLY A 144 -9.17 -0.07 -1.34
N ALA A 145 -10.23 -0.77 -1.73
CA ALA A 145 -10.59 -0.99 -3.13
C ALA A 145 -10.98 0.31 -3.84
N SER A 146 -11.79 1.15 -3.19
CA SER A 146 -12.16 2.47 -3.70
C SER A 146 -10.95 3.38 -3.85
N LEU A 147 -10.00 3.35 -2.91
CA LEU A 147 -8.76 4.14 -3.01
C LEU A 147 -7.88 3.67 -4.18
N ALA A 148 -7.73 2.35 -4.35
CA ALA A 148 -6.97 1.78 -5.45
C ALA A 148 -7.58 2.16 -6.81
N ALA A 149 -8.90 2.08 -6.94
CA ALA A 149 -9.61 2.48 -8.15
C ALA A 149 -9.51 3.99 -8.43
N ALA A 150 -9.79 4.83 -7.43
CA ALA A 150 -9.68 6.28 -7.55
C ALA A 150 -8.26 6.75 -7.87
N GLY A 151 -7.23 6.05 -7.38
CA GLY A 151 -5.83 6.31 -7.71
C GLY A 151 -5.49 6.12 -9.20
N GLN A 152 -6.21 5.24 -9.89
CA GLN A 152 -6.06 4.99 -11.33
C GLN A 152 -6.83 6.00 -12.20
N MET A 153 -7.94 6.53 -11.68
CA MET A 153 -8.84 7.41 -12.43
C MET A 153 -8.24 8.80 -12.69
N ARG A 154 -8.67 9.41 -13.80
CA ARG A 154 -8.27 10.75 -14.22
C ARG A 154 -9.49 11.53 -14.69
N VAL A 155 -9.66 12.75 -14.19
CA VAL A 155 -10.76 13.65 -14.58
C VAL A 155 -10.24 14.65 -15.62
N GLY A 156 -11.09 15.02 -16.57
CA GLY A 156 -10.76 15.95 -17.65
C GLY A 156 -10.34 15.26 -18.95
N THR A 157 -10.17 16.05 -20.01
CA THR A 157 -9.84 15.55 -21.36
C THR A 157 -8.50 16.11 -21.85
N GLY A 158 -7.82 15.35 -22.71
CA GLY A 158 -6.57 15.79 -23.33
C GLY A 158 -5.48 16.14 -22.32
N LYS A 159 -4.93 17.35 -22.43
CA LYS A 159 -3.81 17.84 -21.62
C LYS A 159 -4.22 18.25 -20.19
N ASP A 160 -5.51 18.44 -19.94
CA ASP A 160 -6.04 18.84 -18.62
C ASP A 160 -6.38 17.63 -17.74
N ARG A 161 -6.03 16.41 -18.18
CA ARG A 161 -6.21 15.18 -17.40
C ARG A 161 -5.44 15.27 -16.10
N ARG A 162 -6.18 15.29 -14.99
CA ARG A 162 -5.64 15.32 -13.63
C ARG A 162 -6.09 14.09 -12.83
N PRO A 163 -5.34 13.69 -11.78
CA PRO A 163 -5.80 12.67 -10.84
C PRO A 163 -7.21 12.95 -10.33
N LEU A 164 -8.05 11.92 -10.23
CA LEU A 164 -9.40 12.04 -9.66
C LEU A 164 -9.34 12.37 -8.17
N LEU A 165 -8.39 11.76 -7.44
CA LEU A 165 -8.18 12.06 -6.04
C LEU A 165 -7.82 13.55 -5.84
N PRO A 166 -8.58 14.29 -5.01
CA PRO A 166 -8.32 15.70 -4.74
C PRO A 166 -6.91 15.94 -4.18
N ASP A 167 -6.33 17.11 -4.44
CA ASP A 167 -5.00 17.49 -3.94
C ASP A 167 -4.89 17.37 -2.42
N ALA A 168 -5.94 17.74 -1.68
CA ALA A 168 -5.99 17.58 -0.23
C ALA A 168 -5.89 16.11 0.20
N THR A 169 -6.57 15.19 -0.49
CA THR A 169 -6.51 13.75 -0.22
C THR A 169 -5.14 13.19 -0.58
N ARG A 170 -4.56 13.61 -1.71
CA ARG A 170 -3.20 13.21 -2.11
C ARG A 170 -2.13 13.73 -1.15
N ALA A 171 -2.24 14.99 -0.72
CA ALA A 171 -1.36 15.56 0.29
C ALA A 171 -1.55 14.91 1.66
N ALA A 172 -2.77 14.49 2.01
CA ALA A 172 -3.00 13.75 3.24
C ALA A 172 -2.23 12.44 3.24
N LEU A 173 -2.26 11.65 2.15
CA LEU A 173 -1.50 10.40 2.02
C LEU A 173 0.01 10.57 2.29
N THR A 174 0.59 11.73 1.97
CA THR A 174 2.04 11.93 1.97
C THR A 174 2.57 12.83 3.10
N ALA A 175 1.75 13.72 3.67
CA ALA A 175 2.24 14.77 4.58
C ALA A 175 1.54 14.83 5.95
N ASN A 176 0.27 14.44 6.07
CA ASN A 176 -0.57 14.75 7.25
C ASN A 176 -1.61 13.67 7.64
N SER A 177 -1.62 12.50 7.00
CA SER A 177 -2.49 11.38 7.39
C SER A 177 -1.88 10.56 8.50
N ASP A 178 -2.74 9.84 9.21
CA ASP A 178 -2.35 8.71 10.05
C ASP A 178 -1.76 7.59 9.15
N PRO A 179 -0.42 7.41 9.10
CA PRO A 179 0.20 6.50 8.15
C PRO A 179 -0.20 5.05 8.42
N TRP A 180 -0.47 4.74 9.69
CA TRP A 180 -0.94 3.42 10.09
C TRP A 180 -2.31 3.10 9.47
N SER A 181 -3.26 4.05 9.55
CA SER A 181 -4.59 3.87 8.96
C SER A 181 -4.52 3.66 7.45
N VAL A 182 -3.68 4.42 6.75
CA VAL A 182 -3.47 4.25 5.31
C VAL A 182 -2.86 2.88 5.00
N GLY A 183 -1.87 2.43 5.79
CA GLY A 183 -1.33 1.08 5.69
C GLY A 183 -2.40 0.00 5.85
N MET A 184 -3.39 0.20 6.72
CA MET A 184 -4.52 -0.73 6.88
C MET A 184 -5.45 -0.76 5.67
N LEU A 185 -5.70 0.39 5.02
CA LEU A 185 -6.43 0.42 3.75
C LEU A 185 -5.71 -0.38 2.67
N VAL A 186 -4.37 -0.35 2.64
CA VAL A 186 -3.54 -1.13 1.71
C VAL A 186 -3.51 -2.62 2.08
N LYS A 187 -3.49 -2.94 3.38
CA LYS A 187 -3.52 -4.33 3.89
C LYS A 187 -4.78 -5.04 3.44
N TYR A 188 -5.93 -4.41 3.69
CA TYR A 188 -7.25 -4.98 3.43
C TYR A 188 -7.78 -4.71 2.02
N GLY A 189 -7.20 -3.75 1.31
CA GLY A 189 -7.50 -3.45 -0.08
C GLY A 189 -7.06 -4.57 -1.04
N PRO A 190 -7.16 -4.32 -2.36
CA PRO A 190 -6.83 -5.31 -3.36
C PRO A 190 -5.32 -5.58 -3.42
N GLU A 191 -4.96 -6.68 -4.06
CA GLU A 191 -3.56 -7.04 -4.34
C GLU A 191 -2.84 -5.94 -5.13
N GLY A 192 -1.51 -5.85 -4.96
CA GLY A 192 -0.68 -4.78 -5.51
C GLY A 192 -0.84 -4.55 -7.01
N ARG A 193 -1.05 -5.62 -7.79
CA ARG A 193 -1.30 -5.55 -9.25
C ARG A 193 -2.53 -4.73 -9.64
N SER A 194 -3.45 -4.52 -8.71
CA SER A 194 -4.69 -3.76 -8.93
C SER A 194 -4.53 -2.26 -8.65
N TRP A 195 -3.35 -1.80 -8.23
CA TRP A 195 -3.05 -0.40 -7.96
C TRP A 195 -2.32 0.24 -9.14
N ASP A 196 -2.55 1.55 -9.35
CA ASP A 196 -1.68 2.35 -10.23
C ASP A 196 -0.24 2.31 -9.71
N SER A 197 0.73 1.99 -10.57
CA SER A 197 2.12 1.77 -10.15
C SER A 197 2.77 3.04 -9.59
N ARG A 198 2.46 4.21 -10.16
CA ARG A 198 3.02 5.48 -9.70
C ARG A 198 2.41 5.91 -8.39
N PHE A 199 1.09 5.79 -8.26
CA PHE A 199 0.39 6.06 -7.01
C PHE A 199 0.90 5.16 -5.87
N LEU A 200 1.04 3.85 -6.12
CA LEU A 200 1.58 2.93 -5.12
C LEU A 200 3.04 3.23 -4.79
N ALA A 201 3.85 3.63 -5.77
CA ALA A 201 5.23 4.06 -5.53
C ALA A 201 5.29 5.33 -4.65
N ASP A 202 4.47 6.35 -4.93
CA ASP A 202 4.39 7.56 -4.12
C ASP A 202 3.94 7.25 -2.69
N LEU A 203 2.98 6.33 -2.54
CA LEU A 203 2.55 5.83 -1.23
C LEU A 203 3.68 5.08 -0.50
N THR A 204 4.43 4.23 -1.19
CA THR A 204 5.60 3.54 -0.61
C THR A 204 6.64 4.53 -0.11
N ARG A 205 6.98 5.54 -0.92
CA ARG A 205 7.91 6.62 -0.54
C ARG A 205 7.43 7.36 0.71
N ALA A 206 6.16 7.76 0.74
CA ALA A 206 5.56 8.42 1.88
C ALA A 206 5.59 7.56 3.16
N MET A 207 5.35 6.25 3.04
CA MET A 207 5.39 5.33 4.18
C MET A 207 6.81 5.12 4.71
N LEU A 208 7.80 5.01 3.82
CA LEU A 208 9.21 4.96 4.22
C LEU A 208 9.64 6.26 4.91
N ASP A 209 9.25 7.41 4.36
CA ASP A 209 9.52 8.73 4.97
C ASP A 209 8.82 8.88 6.32
N ALA A 210 7.57 8.40 6.45
CA ALA A 210 6.84 8.40 7.72
C ALA A 210 7.52 7.51 8.78
N ARG A 211 8.03 6.34 8.40
CA ARG A 211 8.79 5.47 9.32
C ARG A 211 10.11 6.11 9.73
N ALA A 212 10.86 6.68 8.79
CA ALA A 212 12.09 7.39 9.10
C ALA A 212 11.85 8.59 10.04
N ALA A 213 10.68 9.21 9.96
CA ALA A 213 10.24 10.29 10.86
C ALA A 213 9.58 9.80 12.16
N GLY A 214 9.49 8.49 12.42
CA GLY A 214 8.85 7.93 13.62
C GLY A 214 7.33 8.10 13.69
N LYS A 215 6.66 8.37 12.56
CA LYS A 215 5.21 8.67 12.49
C LYS A 215 4.32 7.44 12.28
N THR A 216 4.89 6.27 12.02
CA THR A 216 4.14 5.01 11.84
C THR A 216 3.78 4.38 13.19
N ILE A 217 3.13 5.15 14.05
CA ILE A 217 2.83 4.75 15.43
C ILE A 217 1.66 3.75 15.44
N TRP A 218 1.97 2.53 15.85
CA TRP A 218 1.01 1.47 16.15
C TRP A 218 0.08 1.91 17.30
N PRO A 219 -1.24 1.62 17.24
CA PRO A 219 -2.13 1.90 18.37
C PRO A 219 -1.63 1.24 19.68
N PRO A 220 -1.75 1.91 20.84
CA PRO A 220 -1.29 1.34 22.11
C PRO A 220 -2.03 0.04 22.45
N ALA A 221 -1.41 -0.82 23.27
CA ALA A 221 -2.05 -2.03 23.76
C ALA A 221 -3.38 -1.72 24.47
N ARG A 222 -4.40 -2.56 24.25
CA ARG A 222 -5.67 -2.46 24.97
C ARG A 222 -5.56 -3.22 26.27
N GLY A 223 -5.28 -2.51 27.35
CA GLY A 223 -5.13 -3.06 28.70
C GLY A 223 -3.67 -3.27 29.10
N PRO A 224 -3.43 -3.56 30.39
CA PRO A 224 -2.09 -3.84 30.91
C PRO A 224 -1.52 -5.11 30.26
N LEU A 225 -0.24 -5.06 29.88
CA LEU A 225 0.51 -6.24 29.47
C LEU A 225 1.03 -6.92 30.74
N GLU A 226 0.20 -7.76 31.36
CA GLU A 226 0.48 -8.37 32.67
C GLU A 226 1.39 -9.60 32.58
N THR A 227 1.49 -10.23 31.40
CA THR A 227 2.26 -11.45 31.19
C THR A 227 3.18 -11.39 29.97
N ASP A 228 4.24 -12.22 29.96
CA ASP A 228 5.12 -12.41 28.79
C ASP A 228 4.34 -12.91 27.55
N ALA A 229 3.28 -13.68 27.77
CA ALA A 229 2.40 -14.15 26.71
C ALA A 229 1.61 -12.99 26.07
N ASP A 230 1.17 -12.02 26.87
CA ASP A 230 0.49 -10.82 26.40
C ASP A 230 1.44 -9.90 25.63
N ALA A 231 2.67 -9.69 26.14
CA ALA A 231 3.70 -8.94 25.44
C ALA A 231 4.07 -9.58 24.09
N SER A 232 4.29 -10.89 24.06
CA SER A 232 4.59 -11.65 22.84
C SER A 232 3.42 -11.66 21.85
N ARG A 233 2.17 -11.67 22.34
CA ARG A 233 0.98 -11.52 21.50
C ARG A 233 0.90 -10.11 20.91
N HIS A 234 1.17 -9.08 21.70
CA HIS A 234 1.16 -7.69 21.25
C HIS A 234 2.21 -7.44 20.16
N GLN A 235 3.44 -7.95 20.34
CA GLN A 235 4.50 -7.85 19.32
C GLN A 235 4.13 -8.53 18.00
N ARG A 236 3.51 -9.72 18.04
CA ARG A 236 3.01 -10.39 16.84
C ARG A 236 1.97 -9.56 16.10
N LEU A 237 1.06 -8.89 16.83
CA LEU A 237 0.09 -7.98 16.24
C LEU A 237 0.78 -6.73 15.66
N MET A 238 1.77 -6.16 16.34
CA MET A 238 2.54 -5.03 15.78
C MET A 238 3.18 -5.37 14.44
N ALA A 239 3.73 -6.59 14.31
CA ALA A 239 4.32 -7.08 13.08
C ALA A 239 3.29 -7.40 11.99
N GLU A 240 2.21 -8.10 12.35
CA GLU A 240 1.14 -8.48 11.41
C GLU A 240 0.51 -7.24 10.76
N TYR A 241 0.40 -6.14 11.50
CA TYR A 241 -0.26 -4.93 11.05
C TYR A 241 0.73 -3.76 10.90
N ASP A 242 1.98 -4.07 10.59
CA ASP A 242 2.97 -3.07 10.21
C ASP A 242 2.60 -2.45 8.85
N ALA A 243 2.40 -1.12 8.87
CA ALA A 243 1.92 -0.38 7.72
C ALA A 243 2.93 -0.34 6.57
N VAL A 244 4.21 -0.19 6.89
CA VAL A 244 5.26 -0.08 5.87
C VAL A 244 5.52 -1.43 5.21
N GLY A 245 5.66 -2.50 5.98
CA GLY A 245 5.81 -3.86 5.49
C GLY A 245 4.65 -4.27 4.59
N THR A 246 3.42 -3.89 4.95
CA THR A 246 2.24 -4.09 4.10
C THR A 246 2.38 -3.36 2.75
N VAL A 247 2.77 -2.09 2.77
CA VAL A 247 2.88 -1.28 1.54
C VAL A 247 4.04 -1.76 0.67
N LEU A 248 5.16 -2.17 1.27
CA LEU A 248 6.28 -2.82 0.58
C LEU A 248 5.84 -4.13 -0.07
N GLN A 249 5.04 -4.94 0.63
CA GLN A 249 4.51 -6.19 0.08
C GLN A 249 3.60 -5.94 -1.13
N ARG A 250 2.67 -4.96 -1.05
CA ARG A 250 1.84 -4.59 -2.21
C ARG A 250 2.67 -4.01 -3.35
N ALA A 251 3.67 -3.21 -3.07
CA ALA A 251 4.56 -2.69 -4.10
C ALA A 251 5.46 -3.79 -4.69
N ALA A 252 5.78 -4.85 -3.95
CA ALA A 252 6.47 -6.02 -4.49
C ALA A 252 5.58 -6.83 -5.44
N GLU A 253 4.29 -7.00 -5.10
CA GLU A 253 3.27 -7.59 -5.98
C GLU A 253 3.08 -6.77 -7.28
N ASN A 254 3.36 -5.47 -7.23
CA ASN A 254 3.37 -4.55 -8.38
C ASN A 254 4.81 -4.16 -8.75
N GLY A 255 5.54 -5.04 -9.43
CA GLY A 255 6.96 -4.81 -9.72
C GLY A 255 7.29 -3.46 -10.39
N MET A 256 6.35 -2.83 -11.11
CA MET A 256 6.52 -1.46 -11.63
C MET A 256 6.55 -0.41 -10.51
N ALA A 257 5.71 -0.53 -9.48
CA ALA A 257 5.74 0.38 -8.34
C ALA A 257 7.09 0.31 -7.61
N ALA A 258 7.60 -0.89 -7.32
CA ALA A 258 8.92 -1.06 -6.71
C ALA A 258 10.04 -0.45 -7.59
N ARG A 259 9.95 -0.61 -8.92
CA ARG A 259 10.86 0.02 -9.89
C ARG A 259 10.78 1.53 -9.89
N HIS A 260 9.59 2.12 -9.85
CA HIS A 260 9.46 3.57 -9.77
C HIS A 260 10.12 4.11 -8.50
N VAL A 261 10.01 3.43 -7.35
CA VAL A 261 10.64 3.86 -6.10
C VAL A 261 12.17 3.81 -6.19
N LEU A 262 12.75 2.65 -6.50
CA LEU A 262 14.22 2.46 -6.45
C LEU A 262 14.93 2.84 -7.75
N GLY A 263 14.24 2.84 -8.89
CA GLY A 263 14.79 3.23 -10.19
C GLY A 263 14.81 4.74 -10.42
N ASP A 264 14.22 5.53 -9.52
CA ASP A 264 14.29 6.99 -9.56
C ASP A 264 15.71 7.48 -9.29
N GLN A 265 16.29 8.22 -10.22
CA GLN A 265 17.69 8.67 -10.15
C GLN A 265 17.96 9.65 -9.00
N THR A 266 16.94 10.37 -8.54
CA THR A 266 17.11 11.45 -7.55
C THR A 266 16.93 10.96 -6.12
N THR A 267 16.00 10.02 -5.92
CA THR A 267 15.55 9.58 -4.60
C THR A 267 15.71 8.08 -4.37
N GLY A 268 15.95 7.28 -5.42
CA GLY A 268 16.05 5.82 -5.33
C GLY A 268 17.14 5.36 -4.35
N LEU A 269 18.31 6.00 -4.36
CA LEU A 269 19.39 5.71 -3.41
C LEU A 269 18.99 5.97 -1.95
N LYS A 270 18.24 7.05 -1.68
CA LYS A 270 17.73 7.36 -0.33
C LYS A 270 16.85 6.22 0.18
N TYR A 271 15.92 5.74 -0.63
CA TYR A 271 15.02 4.66 -0.22
C TYR A 271 15.72 3.30 -0.16
N ALA A 272 16.67 3.02 -1.07
CA ALA A 272 17.52 1.83 -0.98
C ALA A 272 18.28 1.77 0.35
N ARG A 273 18.88 2.88 0.78
CA ARG A 273 19.55 3.01 2.10
C ARG A 273 18.60 2.71 3.26
N MET A 274 17.36 3.22 3.21
CA MET A 274 16.37 2.91 4.24
C MET A 274 16.05 1.41 4.32
N LEU A 275 15.93 0.74 3.16
CA LEU A 275 15.60 -0.69 3.09
C LEU A 275 16.74 -1.62 3.51
N VAL A 276 17.99 -1.25 3.24
CA VAL A 276 19.18 -2.04 3.62
C VAL A 276 19.85 -1.52 4.90
N SER A 277 19.14 -0.70 5.69
CA SER A 277 19.55 -0.31 7.04
C SER A 277 18.92 -1.22 8.09
N ASP A 278 19.32 -1.15 9.35
CA ASP A 278 18.71 -1.92 10.45
C ASP A 278 17.26 -1.48 10.80
N SER A 279 16.69 -0.54 10.02
CA SER A 279 15.37 0.07 10.23
C SER A 279 14.19 -0.74 9.66
N TRP A 280 14.41 -1.95 9.14
CA TRP A 280 13.33 -2.83 8.67
C TRP A 280 12.46 -3.34 9.82
N HIS A 281 13.02 -3.42 11.01
CA HIS A 281 12.34 -3.75 12.24
C HIS A 281 11.16 -2.82 12.58
N THR A 282 10.08 -3.37 13.12
CA THR A 282 9.13 -2.54 13.88
C THR A 282 9.79 -2.12 15.20
N PRO A 283 9.74 -0.83 15.61
CA PRO A 283 10.15 -0.43 16.94
C PRO A 283 9.49 -1.34 17.98
N GLY A 284 10.32 -2.06 18.74
CA GLY A 284 9.86 -2.95 19.80
C GLY A 284 9.33 -2.16 20.99
N TYR A 285 8.63 -2.85 21.89
CA TYR A 285 8.26 -2.32 23.19
C TYR A 285 9.52 -2.05 24.03
N ASP A 286 9.70 -0.81 24.51
CA ASP A 286 10.73 -0.46 25.50
C ASP A 286 10.15 -0.60 26.91
N PRO A 287 10.61 -1.56 27.73
CA PRO A 287 10.16 -1.71 29.11
C PRO A 287 10.68 -0.60 30.05
N GLY A 288 11.60 0.27 29.59
CA GLY A 288 12.25 1.35 30.34
C GLY A 288 11.35 2.18 31.27
N PRO A 289 10.13 2.61 30.85
CA PRO A 289 9.24 3.40 31.70
C PRO A 289 8.57 2.61 32.83
N PHE A 290 8.56 1.27 32.76
CA PHE A 290 7.86 0.39 33.70
C PHE A 290 8.82 -0.31 34.69
N LEU A 291 10.13 -0.16 34.50
CA LEU A 291 11.16 -0.70 35.39
C LEU A 291 11.23 -0.01 36.77
N SER A 292 10.57 1.13 36.97
CA SER A 292 10.58 1.80 38.29
C SER A 292 9.53 1.28 39.28
N SER A 293 8.57 0.45 38.86
CA SER A 293 7.47 -0.01 39.73
C SER A 293 7.39 -1.53 39.95
N TYR A 294 8.14 -2.35 39.21
CA TYR A 294 8.11 -3.81 39.34
C TYR A 294 9.51 -4.41 39.54
N VAL A 295 9.98 -4.39 40.79
CA VAL A 295 11.08 -5.25 41.23
C VAL A 295 10.50 -6.64 41.50
N HIS A 296 10.59 -7.56 40.53
CA HIS A 296 10.46 -8.99 40.80
C HIS A 296 11.82 -9.57 41.21
N PRO A 297 11.93 -10.26 42.36
CA PRO A 297 13.15 -10.94 42.75
C PRO A 297 13.27 -12.26 41.95
N GLY A 298 14.22 -12.32 41.02
CA GLY A 298 14.72 -13.58 40.48
C GLY A 298 14.35 -13.96 39.03
N GLY A 299 13.77 -13.05 38.25
CA GLY A 299 13.55 -13.28 36.81
C GLY A 299 14.28 -12.23 35.99
N VAL A 300 15.25 -12.63 35.18
CA VAL A 300 15.78 -11.77 34.12
C VAL A 300 14.65 -11.58 33.11
N LEU A 301 14.01 -10.40 33.09
CA LEU A 301 13.11 -10.04 32.01
C LEU A 301 13.93 -10.08 30.71
N PRO A 302 13.51 -10.82 29.68
CA PRO A 302 14.25 -10.83 28.43
C PRO A 302 14.18 -9.44 27.78
N PRO A 303 15.26 -8.96 27.15
CA PRO A 303 15.13 -7.86 26.20
C PRO A 303 14.36 -8.40 24.99
N ILE A 304 13.16 -7.90 24.71
CA ILE A 304 12.37 -8.35 23.53
C ILE A 304 12.11 -7.12 22.66
N GLY A 305 12.84 -6.85 21.59
CA GLY A 305 13.17 -7.74 20.48
C GLY A 305 12.43 -7.16 19.28
N GLN A 306 13.15 -6.43 18.43
CA GLN A 306 12.58 -5.89 17.21
C GLN A 306 12.03 -7.04 16.35
N VAL A 307 10.77 -6.97 15.88
CA VAL A 307 10.22 -8.04 15.05
C VAL A 307 10.83 -7.96 13.66
N ASP A 308 11.36 -9.08 13.18
CA ASP A 308 11.94 -9.18 11.85
C ASP A 308 10.84 -9.02 10.77
N LEU A 309 10.95 -7.93 10.01
CA LEU A 309 10.12 -7.61 8.84
C LEU A 309 10.98 -7.51 7.57
N SER A 310 12.05 -8.29 7.51
CA SER A 310 12.95 -8.38 6.36
C SER A 310 12.27 -8.97 5.13
N ALA A 311 11.27 -9.85 5.29
CA ALA A 311 10.61 -10.53 4.17
C ALA A 311 9.91 -9.58 3.17
N PRO A 312 9.04 -8.63 3.58
CA PRO A 312 8.50 -7.62 2.66
C PRO A 312 9.57 -6.76 1.98
N THR A 313 10.62 -6.42 2.72
CA THR A 313 11.76 -5.65 2.19
C THR A 313 12.49 -6.44 1.11
N ALA A 314 12.81 -7.71 1.36
CA ALA A 314 13.45 -8.60 0.40
C ALA A 314 12.62 -8.82 -0.86
N ALA A 315 11.30 -9.02 -0.71
CA ALA A 315 10.37 -9.13 -1.83
C ALA A 315 10.36 -7.86 -2.68
N PHE A 316 10.35 -6.69 -2.04
CA PHE A 316 10.39 -5.39 -2.70
C PHE A 316 11.70 -5.16 -3.47
N LEU A 317 12.86 -5.41 -2.84
CA LEU A 317 14.18 -5.31 -3.49
C LEU A 317 14.26 -6.21 -4.73
N LYS A 318 13.78 -7.45 -4.62
CA LYS A 318 13.70 -8.40 -5.73
C LYS A 318 12.78 -7.90 -6.86
N ALA A 319 11.61 -7.38 -6.52
CA ALA A 319 10.64 -6.89 -7.49
C ALA A 319 11.18 -5.66 -8.26
N ALA A 320 11.90 -4.78 -7.59
CA ALA A 320 12.50 -3.58 -8.17
C ALA A 320 13.57 -3.85 -9.24
N VAL A 321 14.14 -5.06 -9.29
CA VAL A 321 15.17 -5.45 -10.27
C VAL A 321 14.68 -6.51 -11.29
N SER A 322 13.38 -6.78 -11.30
CA SER A 322 12.80 -7.94 -12.00
C SER A 322 12.43 -7.68 -13.47
N ALA A 323 12.50 -6.44 -13.97
CA ALA A 323 12.12 -6.14 -15.35
C ALA A 323 13.00 -6.88 -16.36
N GLU A 324 12.40 -7.26 -17.48
CA GLU A 324 13.14 -7.83 -18.60
C GLU A 324 14.28 -6.90 -19.04
N ARG A 325 15.41 -7.50 -19.39
CA ARG A 325 16.56 -6.75 -19.88
C ARG A 325 16.26 -6.23 -21.28
N GLY A 326 16.64 -4.99 -21.57
CA GLY A 326 16.41 -4.38 -22.87
C GLY A 326 16.56 -2.87 -22.85
N THR A 327 15.88 -2.21 -23.77
CA THR A 327 15.95 -0.76 -24.00
C THR A 327 14.76 0.01 -23.39
N SER A 328 13.80 -0.70 -22.79
CA SER A 328 12.57 -0.12 -22.25
C SER A 328 12.82 0.79 -21.04
N ALA A 329 11.84 1.63 -20.72
CA ALA A 329 11.85 2.44 -19.50
C ALA A 329 11.94 1.56 -18.24
N ASP A 330 11.20 0.45 -18.20
CA ASP A 330 11.26 -0.53 -17.12
C ASP A 330 12.66 -1.14 -16.96
N ALA A 331 13.34 -1.45 -18.07
CA ALA A 331 14.71 -1.95 -18.03
C ALA A 331 15.68 -0.89 -17.48
N LYS A 332 15.49 0.38 -17.85
CA LYS A 332 16.26 1.51 -17.33
C LYS A 332 16.07 1.68 -15.82
N GLU A 333 14.82 1.71 -15.35
CA GLU A 333 14.51 1.83 -13.93
C GLU A 333 15.04 0.63 -13.14
N SER A 334 14.89 -0.59 -13.67
CA SER A 334 15.46 -1.80 -13.07
C SER A 334 16.98 -1.74 -12.95
N ALA A 335 17.68 -1.23 -13.97
CA ALA A 335 19.12 -1.03 -13.90
C ALA A 335 19.52 0.03 -12.84
N TRP A 336 18.77 1.13 -12.74
CA TRP A 336 18.98 2.12 -11.67
C TRP A 336 18.71 1.55 -10.27
N SER A 337 17.66 0.72 -10.10
CA SER A 337 17.40 0.00 -8.85
C SER A 337 18.61 -0.83 -8.42
N VAL A 338 19.25 -1.56 -9.36
CA VAL A 338 20.46 -2.33 -9.07
C VAL A 338 21.58 -1.43 -8.58
N VAL A 339 21.84 -0.32 -9.28
CA VAL A 339 22.89 0.63 -8.90
C VAL A 339 22.68 1.11 -7.47
N HIS A 340 21.46 1.55 -7.13
CA HIS A 340 21.13 2.06 -5.81
C HIS A 340 21.20 0.99 -4.72
N ILE A 341 20.77 -0.25 -5.00
CA ILE A 341 20.87 -1.37 -4.05
C ILE A 341 22.34 -1.67 -3.74
N VAL A 342 23.19 -1.80 -4.77
CA VAL A 342 24.62 -2.06 -4.61
C VAL A 342 25.29 -0.96 -3.78
N GLN A 343 25.01 0.30 -4.11
CA GLN A 343 25.53 1.45 -3.37
C GLN A 343 25.10 1.45 -1.91
N ALA A 344 23.80 1.28 -1.65
CA ALA A 344 23.26 1.30 -0.30
C ALA A 344 23.81 0.13 0.54
N THR A 345 23.95 -1.07 -0.03
CA THR A 345 24.53 -2.22 0.67
C THR A 345 26.02 -2.03 0.95
N ALA A 346 26.78 -1.46 0.02
CA ALA A 346 28.19 -1.17 0.23
C ALA A 346 28.39 -0.15 1.36
N GLU A 347 27.59 0.91 1.38
CA GLU A 347 27.59 1.89 2.46
C GLU A 347 27.22 1.25 3.81
N PHE A 348 26.19 0.39 3.84
CA PHE A 348 25.84 -0.36 5.05
C PHE A 348 27.02 -1.18 5.55
N SER A 349 27.69 -1.95 4.67
CA SER A 349 28.83 -2.79 5.03
C SER A 349 30.01 -1.99 5.58
N LYS A 350 30.20 -0.77 5.07
CA LYS A 350 31.25 0.14 5.53
C LYS A 350 30.92 0.76 6.89
N LEU A 351 29.66 1.14 7.11
CA LEU A 351 29.21 1.78 8.33
C LEU A 351 29.04 0.81 9.50
N HIS A 352 28.75 -0.46 9.23
CA HIS A 352 28.48 -1.49 10.25
C HIS A 352 29.39 -2.71 10.07
N PRO A 353 30.72 -2.56 10.26
CA PRO A 353 31.64 -3.67 10.10
C PRO A 353 31.32 -4.79 11.10
N GLY A 354 31.12 -6.00 10.60
CA GLY A 354 30.75 -7.18 11.40
C GLY A 354 29.26 -7.35 11.66
N THR A 355 28.41 -6.43 11.19
CA THR A 355 26.96 -6.61 11.17
C THR A 355 26.53 -7.15 9.81
N HIS A 356 25.62 -8.12 9.83
CA HIS A 356 25.10 -8.76 8.62
C HIS A 356 23.62 -8.43 8.44
N LEU A 357 23.24 -8.22 7.18
CA LEU A 357 21.83 -8.11 6.82
C LEU A 357 21.07 -9.43 7.09
N PRO A 358 19.75 -9.36 7.34
CA PRO A 358 18.89 -10.55 7.46
C PRO A 358 18.99 -11.50 6.28
N GLU A 359 18.71 -12.78 6.53
CA GLU A 359 18.82 -13.84 5.52
C GLU A 359 17.96 -13.59 4.29
N GLU A 360 16.74 -13.10 4.48
CA GLU A 360 15.79 -12.76 3.43
C GLU A 360 16.35 -11.65 2.54
N ILE A 361 16.89 -10.58 3.15
CA ILE A 361 17.50 -9.47 2.42
C ILE A 361 18.73 -9.97 1.68
N ARG A 362 19.62 -10.73 2.32
CA ARG A 362 20.80 -11.32 1.65
C ARG A 362 20.40 -12.23 0.48
N GLY A 363 19.32 -13.02 0.61
CA GLY A 363 18.75 -13.79 -0.49
C GLY A 363 18.29 -12.92 -1.67
N SER A 364 17.71 -11.74 -1.40
CA SER A 364 17.38 -10.77 -2.46
C SER A 364 18.64 -10.17 -3.12
N LEU A 365 19.71 -9.92 -2.36
CA LEU A 365 20.99 -9.46 -2.91
C LEU A 365 21.63 -10.54 -3.80
N LEU A 366 21.58 -11.81 -3.40
CA LEU A 366 22.03 -12.92 -4.24
C LEU A 366 21.22 -13.03 -5.54
N TYR A 367 19.91 -12.77 -5.49
CA TYR A 367 19.10 -12.69 -6.70
C TYR A 367 19.56 -11.54 -7.62
N VAL A 368 19.82 -10.35 -7.07
CA VAL A 368 20.38 -9.20 -7.81
C VAL A 368 21.71 -9.59 -8.46
N ALA A 369 22.63 -10.15 -7.67
CA ALA A 369 23.95 -10.58 -8.11
C ALA A 369 23.89 -11.62 -9.22
N GLY A 370 23.07 -12.67 -9.03
CA GLY A 370 22.87 -13.71 -10.02
C GLY A 370 22.30 -13.14 -11.32
N ARG A 371 21.31 -12.24 -11.24
CA ARG A 371 20.66 -11.64 -12.42
C ARG A 371 21.63 -10.77 -13.23
N TYR A 372 22.38 -9.91 -12.57
CA TYR A 372 23.22 -8.87 -13.17
C TYR A 372 24.72 -9.18 -13.19
N LEU A 373 25.13 -10.44 -12.92
CA LEU A 373 26.53 -10.86 -12.94
C LEU A 373 27.33 -10.43 -14.19
N PRO A 374 26.82 -10.58 -15.43
CA PRO A 374 27.57 -10.17 -16.62
C PRO A 374 27.83 -8.66 -16.66
N ASP A 375 26.96 -7.89 -16.05
CA ASP A 375 26.98 -6.43 -16.00
C ASP A 375 27.97 -5.97 -14.91
N PHE A 376 27.99 -6.66 -13.76
CA PHE A 376 29.00 -6.46 -12.71
C PHE A 376 30.42 -6.81 -13.18
N ALA A 377 30.59 -7.88 -13.96
CA ALA A 377 31.89 -8.23 -14.55
C ALA A 377 32.41 -7.14 -15.52
N GLN A 378 31.51 -6.45 -16.23
CA GLN A 378 31.89 -5.33 -17.10
C GLN A 378 32.20 -4.05 -16.31
N SER A 379 31.59 -3.91 -15.13
CA SER A 379 31.79 -2.76 -14.24
C SER A 379 33.21 -2.66 -13.69
N VAL A 380 33.95 -3.79 -13.61
CA VAL A 380 35.36 -3.83 -13.15
C VAL A 380 36.28 -2.92 -14.00
N ASN A 381 35.91 -2.67 -15.26
CA ASN A 381 36.64 -1.78 -16.15
C ASN A 381 36.18 -0.30 -16.08
N HIS A 382 35.20 0.03 -15.22
CA HIS A 382 34.52 1.32 -15.16
C HIS A 382 34.55 1.90 -13.73
N ASN A 383 35.73 2.32 -13.25
CA ASN A 383 35.93 2.73 -11.85
C ASN A 383 35.57 4.20 -11.53
N PHE A 384 34.99 4.95 -12.47
CA PHE A 384 34.85 6.41 -12.32
C PHE A 384 33.46 6.84 -11.81
N ALA A 385 32.39 6.13 -12.18
CA ALA A 385 31.03 6.48 -11.78
C ALA A 385 30.08 5.28 -11.85
N SER A 386 29.17 5.20 -10.89
CA SER A 386 28.06 4.25 -10.89
C SER A 386 26.84 4.85 -11.57
N GLY A 387 26.11 4.06 -12.33
CA GLY A 387 24.92 4.50 -13.05
C GLY A 387 24.40 3.45 -14.02
N ALA A 388 23.18 3.66 -14.53
CA ALA A 388 22.65 2.83 -15.60
C ALA A 388 23.04 3.42 -16.96
N LEU A 389 23.73 2.63 -17.79
CA LEU A 389 24.17 3.03 -19.12
C LEU A 389 23.52 2.17 -20.20
N GLN A 390 23.23 2.78 -21.35
CA GLN A 390 22.79 2.06 -22.52
C GLN A 390 24.02 1.62 -23.33
N GLN A 391 24.18 0.31 -23.55
CA GLN A 391 25.36 -0.21 -24.25
C GLN A 391 25.22 -0.11 -25.77
N GLY A 392 25.43 1.10 -26.31
CA GLY A 392 25.23 1.45 -27.72
C GLY A 392 25.94 0.56 -28.74
N ASN A 393 27.01 -0.13 -28.34
CA ASN A 393 27.82 -0.97 -29.20
C ASN A 393 27.37 -2.45 -29.25
N LYS A 394 26.37 -2.85 -28.47
CA LYS A 394 25.75 -4.19 -28.56
C LYS A 394 24.50 -4.12 -29.45
N SER A 395 24.26 -5.15 -30.26
CA SER A 395 23.12 -5.21 -31.19
C SER A 395 21.74 -5.02 -30.52
N THR A 396 21.63 -5.38 -29.23
CA THR A 396 20.41 -5.22 -28.43
C THR A 396 20.38 -3.93 -27.59
N ASN A 397 21.48 -3.17 -27.57
CA ASN A 397 21.68 -1.92 -26.83
C ASN A 397 20.98 -1.84 -25.45
N PRO A 398 21.18 -2.82 -24.55
CA PRO A 398 20.43 -2.91 -23.32
C PRO A 398 20.88 -1.87 -22.30
N TRP A 399 19.98 -1.51 -21.37
CA TRP A 399 20.34 -0.84 -20.13
C TRP A 399 21.12 -1.80 -19.23
N VAL A 400 22.25 -1.32 -18.73
CA VAL A 400 23.21 -2.08 -17.93
C VAL A 400 23.59 -1.27 -16.69
N PRO A 401 23.48 -1.84 -15.47
CA PRO A 401 24.01 -1.20 -14.28
C PRO A 401 25.53 -1.26 -14.29
N ILE A 402 26.16 -0.12 -14.02
CA ILE A 402 27.59 0.00 -13.79
C ILE A 402 27.76 0.47 -12.35
N ASN A 403 28.63 -0.20 -11.61
CA ASN A 403 28.97 0.12 -10.23
C ASN A 403 30.47 0.19 -10.04
N LYS A 404 30.94 1.04 -9.12
CA LYS A 404 32.36 1.08 -8.77
C LYS A 404 32.80 -0.22 -8.11
N LEU A 405 34.09 -0.54 -8.24
CA LEU A 405 34.64 -1.79 -7.70
C LEU A 405 34.48 -1.87 -6.17
N ASP A 406 34.73 -0.79 -5.45
CA ASP A 406 34.59 -0.74 -3.98
C ASP A 406 33.12 -0.92 -3.53
N GLU A 407 32.17 -0.42 -4.31
CA GLU A 407 30.74 -0.67 -4.07
C GLU A 407 30.38 -2.14 -4.29
N LEU A 408 30.90 -2.77 -5.35
CA LEU A 408 30.69 -4.19 -5.62
C LEU A 408 31.31 -5.06 -4.51
N GLU A 409 32.51 -4.73 -4.03
CA GLU A 409 33.17 -5.44 -2.92
C GLU A 409 32.34 -5.40 -1.63
N GLY A 410 31.84 -4.22 -1.25
CA GLY A 410 30.97 -4.07 -0.09
C GLY A 410 29.62 -4.80 -0.24
N PHE A 411 29.04 -4.75 -1.44
CA PHE A 411 27.82 -5.49 -1.76
C PHE A 411 28.02 -7.02 -1.66
N PHE A 412 29.09 -7.55 -2.25
CA PHE A 412 29.37 -8.99 -2.22
C PHE A 412 29.75 -9.48 -0.82
N THR A 413 30.40 -8.63 -0.02
CA THR A 413 30.65 -8.93 1.39
C THR A 413 29.34 -9.18 2.11
N GLN A 414 28.30 -8.36 1.93
CA GLN A 414 27.00 -8.60 2.57
C GLN A 414 26.22 -9.77 1.94
N ALA A 415 26.28 -9.95 0.62
CA ALA A 415 25.49 -10.97 -0.07
C ALA A 415 26.02 -12.41 0.15
N LEU A 416 27.33 -12.59 0.30
CA LEU A 416 28.02 -13.90 0.32
C LEU A 416 28.66 -14.19 1.68
N GLN A 417 27.85 -14.32 2.73
CA GLN A 417 28.37 -14.52 4.10
C GLN A 417 28.50 -16.00 4.46
N LYS A 418 27.57 -16.85 4.03
CA LYS A 418 27.59 -18.29 4.33
C LYS A 418 28.28 -19.09 3.20
N PRO A 419 29.00 -20.19 3.52
CA PRO A 419 29.56 -21.08 2.50
C PRO A 419 28.51 -21.63 1.52
N GLU A 420 27.29 -21.90 2.02
CA GLU A 420 26.16 -22.36 1.20
C GLU A 420 25.70 -21.31 0.20
N GLU A 421 25.65 -20.04 0.60
CA GLU A 421 25.31 -18.89 -0.25
C GLU A 421 26.35 -18.70 -1.36
N PHE A 422 27.64 -18.82 -1.00
CA PHE A 422 28.73 -18.82 -1.96
C PHE A 422 28.67 -20.02 -2.92
N GLY A 423 28.34 -21.21 -2.42
CA GLY A 423 28.14 -22.41 -3.22
C GLY A 423 26.99 -22.26 -4.22
N ALA A 424 25.84 -21.74 -3.78
CA ALA A 424 24.68 -21.47 -4.62
C ALA A 424 25.01 -20.43 -5.71
N PHE A 425 25.69 -19.34 -5.32
CA PHE A 425 26.15 -18.32 -6.26
C PHE A 425 27.12 -18.92 -7.29
N LYS A 426 28.11 -19.71 -6.86
CA LYS A 426 29.05 -20.41 -7.76
C LYS A 426 28.34 -21.35 -8.72
N GLY A 427 27.34 -22.10 -8.26
CA GLY A 427 26.50 -22.95 -9.12
C GLY A 427 25.75 -22.16 -10.19
N LEU A 428 25.16 -21.01 -9.81
CA LEU A 428 24.52 -20.08 -10.76
C LEU A 428 25.52 -19.55 -11.79
N MET A 429 26.73 -19.17 -11.36
CA MET A 429 27.78 -18.72 -12.27
C MET A 429 28.15 -19.82 -13.27
N ALA A 430 28.41 -21.04 -12.79
CA ALA A 430 28.78 -22.17 -13.63
C ALA A 430 27.68 -22.48 -14.66
N SER A 431 26.41 -22.49 -14.25
CA SER A 431 25.28 -22.68 -15.17
C SER A 431 25.24 -21.62 -16.27
N ARG A 432 25.43 -20.34 -15.93
CA ARG A 432 25.42 -19.25 -16.91
C ARG A 432 26.61 -19.30 -17.87
N VAL A 433 27.80 -19.65 -17.38
CA VAL A 433 28.98 -19.86 -18.22
C VAL A 433 28.73 -21.03 -19.18
N SER A 434 28.21 -22.16 -18.70
CA SER A 434 27.90 -23.30 -19.56
C SER A 434 26.87 -22.96 -20.64
N VAL A 435 25.82 -22.20 -20.31
CA VAL A 435 24.83 -21.74 -21.29
C VAL A 435 25.45 -20.78 -22.32
N ALA A 436 26.32 -19.87 -21.88
CA ALA A 436 27.01 -18.94 -22.77
C ALA A 436 27.97 -19.66 -23.74
N VAL A 437 28.71 -20.66 -23.24
CA VAL A 437 29.61 -21.50 -24.06
C VAL A 437 28.84 -22.39 -25.03
N ALA A 438 27.65 -22.88 -24.65
CA ALA A 438 26.80 -23.67 -25.56
C ALA A 438 26.11 -22.82 -26.65
N ALA A 439 26.04 -21.50 -26.47
CA ALA A 439 25.43 -20.56 -27.42
C ALA A 439 26.43 -19.93 -28.41
N THR A 440 27.73 -20.17 -28.23
CA THR A 440 28.82 -19.81 -29.14
C THR A 440 29.26 -21.01 -29.95
#